data_AF-A0AA36MR76-F1
#
_entry.id   AF-A0AA36MR76-F1
#
_cell.length_a   1.000
_cell.length_b   1.000
_cell.length_c   1.000
_cell.angle_alpha   90.00
_cell.angle_beta   90.00
_cell.angle_gamma   90.00
#
_symmetry.space_group_name_H-M   'P 1'
#
loop_
_entity.id
_entity.type
_entity.pdbx_description
1 polymer ?
#
loop_
_entity_poly.entity_id
_entity_poly.type
_entity_poly.pdbx_seq_one_letter_code
_entity_poly.pdbx_strand_id
1 'polypeptide(L)'
;MSFGYFVTKAAEVPIAETQDEQAAEVKQDKAKKEPKKEKKESAGLSPAETKELEDLKQAIVERKAILKEQGMSGGQQNKDVEVVKMVDRMNQLKEKQDPGSTKKEKDGKKDSKKKTPLSAEEQKEFAKLQNEVELYKAKLKTEFGYTAKDMKADPDLKEMEARLAALEKRS
;
A
#
# COMPACT_ATOMS: atom_id res chain seq x y z
N MET A 1 -11.85 -17.38 -52.72
CA MET A 1 -12.37 -18.73 -52.39
C MET A 1 -11.38 -19.43 -51.49
N SER A 2 -11.90 -20.05 -50.43
CA SER A 2 -11.22 -20.91 -49.45
C SER A 2 -10.81 -22.27 -50.07
N PHE A 3 -10.14 -23.07 -49.25
CA PHE A 3 -9.78 -24.50 -49.35
C PHE A 3 -8.34 -24.80 -49.84
N GLY A 4 -7.52 -25.56 -49.11
CA GLY A 4 -7.84 -26.34 -47.91
C GLY A 4 -6.60 -26.88 -47.20
N TYR A 5 -6.76 -27.03 -45.90
CA TYR A 5 -5.96 -27.87 -45.01
C TYR A 5 -5.89 -29.30 -45.58
N PHE A 6 -4.68 -29.81 -45.81
CA PHE A 6 -4.45 -31.25 -45.89
C PHE A 6 -3.71 -31.71 -44.64
N VAL A 7 -4.42 -32.53 -43.88
CA VAL A 7 -3.95 -33.33 -42.76
C VAL A 7 -3.27 -34.59 -43.31
N THR A 8 -2.03 -34.85 -42.87
CA THR A 8 -1.38 -36.18 -42.89
C THR A 8 -0.84 -36.41 -41.48
N LYS A 9 -1.61 -37.07 -40.61
CA LYS A 9 -1.55 -38.51 -40.29
C LYS A 9 -0.23 -38.92 -39.58
N ALA A 10 -0.37 -39.03 -38.25
CA ALA A 10 0.11 -40.09 -37.37
C ALA A 10 1.52 -40.66 -37.53
N ALA A 11 2.33 -40.45 -36.48
CA ALA A 11 3.24 -41.46 -35.95
C ALA A 11 3.30 -41.32 -34.41
N GLU A 12 2.36 -42.00 -33.74
CA GLU A 12 2.58 -42.54 -32.39
C GLU A 12 3.54 -43.73 -32.52
N VAL A 13 4.58 -43.82 -31.69
CA VAL A 13 4.74 -45.00 -30.83
C VAL A 13 5.62 -44.68 -29.60
N PRO A 14 5.24 -45.19 -28.41
CA PRO A 14 5.90 -44.96 -27.12
C PRO A 14 6.78 -46.16 -26.70
N ILE A 15 7.73 -45.94 -25.79
CA ILE A 15 8.44 -46.96 -24.99
C ILE A 15 8.70 -46.25 -23.64
N ALA A 16 7.93 -46.47 -22.56
CA ALA A 16 8.01 -47.59 -21.60
C ALA A 16 9.45 -47.81 -21.09
N GLU A 17 9.80 -48.08 -19.84
CA GLU A 17 9.19 -48.24 -18.52
C GLU A 17 10.42 -48.42 -17.61
N THR A 18 10.36 -47.93 -16.37
CA THR A 18 10.86 -48.57 -15.12
C THR A 18 10.80 -47.48 -14.04
N GLN A 19 9.81 -47.48 -13.14
CA GLN A 19 9.80 -48.22 -11.86
C GLN A 19 10.94 -47.70 -10.94
N ASP A 20 10.75 -47.30 -9.69
CA ASP A 20 9.88 -47.91 -8.68
C ASP A 20 9.73 -47.02 -7.43
N GLU A 21 8.67 -47.34 -6.70
CA GLU A 21 8.21 -47.06 -5.34
C GLU A 21 9.14 -46.47 -4.26
N GLN A 22 8.55 -45.56 -3.47
CA GLN A 22 8.36 -45.67 -2.00
C GLN A 22 7.46 -44.49 -1.57
N ALA A 23 6.18 -44.62 -1.21
CA ALA A 23 5.56 -45.38 -0.13
C ALA A 23 6.11 -45.04 1.27
N ALA A 24 5.47 -44.06 1.94
CA ALA A 24 5.29 -44.05 3.39
C ALA A 24 4.08 -43.17 3.76
N GLU A 25 2.97 -43.85 4.04
CA GLU A 25 1.83 -43.36 4.83
C GLU A 25 2.25 -42.99 6.26
N VAL A 26 1.44 -42.13 6.91
CA VAL A 26 0.77 -42.29 8.24
C VAL A 26 0.13 -40.91 8.55
N LYS A 27 -1.16 -40.67 8.31
CA LYS A 27 -2.38 -40.98 9.10
C LYS A 27 -2.49 -40.33 10.49
N GLN A 28 -3.60 -39.58 10.64
CA GLN A 28 -4.43 -39.36 11.84
C GLN A 28 -3.83 -38.46 12.96
N ASP A 29 -4.57 -37.63 13.71
CA ASP A 29 -6.00 -37.68 14.07
C ASP A 29 -6.53 -36.29 14.53
N LYS A 30 -7.76 -35.99 14.09
CA LYS A 30 -8.90 -35.33 14.75
C LYS A 30 -8.73 -34.15 15.77
N ALA A 31 -9.42 -33.08 15.37
CA ALA A 31 -10.54 -32.43 16.06
C ALA A 31 -10.35 -31.81 17.46
N LYS A 32 -10.49 -30.48 17.53
CA LYS A 32 -11.42 -29.87 18.51
C LYS A 32 -11.93 -28.48 18.10
N LYS A 33 -13.26 -28.42 18.14
CA LYS A 33 -14.19 -27.28 18.08
C LYS A 33 -13.70 -25.97 18.73
N GLU A 34 -14.14 -24.89 18.08
CA GLU A 34 -14.09 -23.47 18.41
C GLU A 34 -14.32 -23.13 19.90
N PRO A 35 -13.84 -21.96 20.35
CA PRO A 35 -14.79 -20.85 20.39
C PRO A 35 -14.31 -19.66 19.55
N LYS A 36 -15.19 -19.24 18.63
CA LYS A 36 -15.23 -17.90 18.05
C LYS A 36 -15.16 -16.89 19.20
N LYS A 37 -13.99 -16.31 19.42
CA LYS A 37 -13.90 -14.95 19.95
C LYS A 37 -14.10 -14.04 18.75
N GLU A 38 -15.31 -13.50 18.65
CA GLU A 38 -15.59 -12.30 17.87
C GLU A 38 -14.53 -11.26 18.22
N LYS A 39 -13.51 -11.12 17.37
CA LYS A 39 -12.62 -9.98 17.40
C LYS A 39 -13.46 -8.83 16.89
N LYS A 40 -13.84 -7.95 17.82
CA LYS A 40 -14.38 -6.63 17.56
C LYS A 40 -13.70 -6.06 16.31
N GLU A 41 -14.50 -5.83 15.28
CA GLU A 41 -14.16 -4.97 14.15
C GLU A 41 -14.00 -3.54 14.68
N SER A 42 -12.85 -3.29 15.29
CA SER A 42 -12.42 -1.96 15.67
C SER A 42 -11.70 -1.39 14.45
N ALA A 43 -12.44 -0.66 13.62
CA ALA A 43 -11.97 0.28 12.60
C ALA A 43 -10.44 0.22 12.31
N GLY A 44 -10.04 -0.72 11.45
CA GLY A 44 -8.64 -0.95 11.05
C GLY A 44 -8.29 -2.43 10.85
N LEU A 45 -7.26 -2.70 10.03
CA LEU A 45 -6.76 -4.06 9.69
C LEU A 45 -6.68 -4.98 10.93
N SER A 46 -7.09 -6.24 10.75
CA SER A 46 -6.90 -7.28 11.76
C SER A 46 -5.40 -7.49 12.06
N PRO A 47 -5.00 -7.90 13.29
CA PRO A 47 -3.59 -8.19 13.61
C PRO A 47 -2.93 -9.25 12.70
N ALA A 48 -3.72 -10.07 12.01
CA ALA A 48 -3.21 -10.97 10.98
C ALA A 48 -2.90 -10.23 9.67
N GLU A 49 -3.75 -9.27 9.27
CA GLU A 49 -3.57 -8.49 8.06
C GLU A 49 -2.49 -7.41 8.21
N THR A 50 -2.24 -6.89 9.43
CA THR A 50 -1.09 -6.02 9.69
C THR A 50 0.23 -6.78 9.60
N LYS A 51 0.27 -8.03 10.09
CA LYS A 51 1.42 -8.91 9.91
C LYS A 51 1.65 -9.21 8.43
N GLU A 52 0.57 -9.51 7.69
CA GLU A 52 0.64 -9.71 6.24
C GLU A 52 1.18 -8.45 5.51
N LEU A 53 0.83 -7.26 5.96
CA LEU A 53 1.33 -5.99 5.40
C LEU A 53 2.85 -5.84 5.63
N GLU A 54 3.34 -6.13 6.83
CA GLU A 54 4.78 -6.10 7.13
C GLU A 54 5.54 -7.21 6.38
N ASP A 55 5.00 -8.42 6.33
CA ASP A 55 5.56 -9.55 5.58
C ASP A 55 5.63 -9.23 4.07
N LEU A 56 4.60 -8.60 3.51
CA LEU A 56 4.59 -8.16 2.10
C LEU A 56 5.66 -7.10 1.81
N LYS A 57 5.90 -6.15 2.73
CA LYS A 57 6.99 -5.16 2.56
C LYS A 57 8.34 -5.86 2.49
N GLN A 58 8.59 -6.80 3.39
CA GLN A 58 9.83 -7.55 3.44
C GLN A 58 10.01 -8.43 2.18
N ALA A 59 8.96 -9.15 1.78
CA ALA A 59 8.97 -9.99 0.58
C ALA A 59 9.21 -9.20 -0.71
N ILE A 60 8.69 -7.97 -0.83
CA ILE A 60 8.97 -7.10 -1.99
C ILE A 60 10.45 -6.71 -2.03
N VAL A 61 11.07 -6.40 -0.90
CA VAL A 61 12.50 -6.05 -0.82
C VAL A 61 13.37 -7.25 -1.19
N GLU A 62 13.09 -8.41 -0.61
CA GLU A 62 13.81 -9.66 -0.90
C GLU A 62 13.67 -10.06 -2.38
N ARG A 63 12.46 -9.98 -2.95
CA ARG A 63 12.23 -10.29 -4.36
C ARG A 63 13.00 -9.32 -5.27
N LYS A 64 13.01 -8.02 -4.96
CA LYS A 64 13.82 -7.05 -5.72
C LYS A 64 15.32 -7.29 -5.56
N ALA A 65 15.78 -7.75 -4.40
CA ALA A 65 17.17 -8.12 -4.18
C ALA A 65 17.57 -9.34 -5.04
N ILE A 66 16.75 -10.40 -5.06
CA ILE A 66 16.96 -11.58 -5.92
C ILE A 66 16.99 -11.17 -7.40
N LEU A 67 16.04 -10.33 -7.84
CA LEU A 67 16.02 -9.86 -9.22
C LEU A 67 17.26 -9.01 -9.55
N LYS A 68 17.81 -8.26 -8.59
CA LYS A 68 19.07 -7.53 -8.75
C LYS A 68 20.25 -8.48 -8.92
N GLU A 69 20.31 -9.57 -8.16
CA GLU A 69 21.34 -10.61 -8.28
C GLU A 69 21.24 -11.34 -9.62
N GLN A 70 20.03 -11.53 -10.14
CA GLN A 70 19.78 -12.04 -11.50
C GLN A 70 20.13 -11.04 -12.62
N GLY A 71 20.66 -9.86 -12.28
CA GLY A 71 21.07 -8.84 -13.24
C GLY A 71 19.91 -8.01 -13.82
N MET A 72 18.69 -8.13 -13.28
CA MET A 72 17.56 -7.31 -13.74
C MET A 72 17.74 -5.86 -13.29
N SER A 73 17.55 -4.91 -14.22
CA SER A 73 17.55 -3.49 -13.92
C SER A 73 16.35 -3.09 -13.05
N GLY A 74 16.45 -2.01 -12.27
CA GLY A 74 15.35 -1.56 -11.38
C GLY A 74 14.02 -1.31 -12.10
N GLY A 75 14.06 -0.90 -13.38
CA GLY A 75 12.87 -0.76 -14.21
C GLY A 75 12.23 -2.10 -14.59
N GLN A 76 13.01 -3.16 -14.76
CA GLN A 76 12.53 -4.53 -14.98
C GLN A 76 12.00 -5.15 -13.70
N GLN A 77 12.66 -4.91 -12.56
CA GLN A 77 12.19 -5.37 -11.24
C GLN A 77 10.79 -4.85 -10.91
N ASN A 78 10.52 -3.58 -11.22
CA ASN A 78 9.21 -2.97 -11.00
C ASN A 78 8.10 -3.50 -11.95
N LYS A 79 8.48 -4.21 -13.02
CA LYS A 79 7.55 -4.86 -13.95
C LYS A 79 7.45 -6.37 -13.71
N ASP A 80 8.20 -6.92 -12.77
CA ASP A 80 8.09 -8.32 -12.39
C ASP A 80 6.68 -8.59 -11.88
N VAL A 81 6.05 -9.62 -12.44
CA VAL A 81 4.64 -9.94 -12.21
C VAL A 81 4.39 -10.20 -10.72
N GLU A 82 5.34 -10.82 -10.02
CA GLU A 82 5.22 -11.10 -8.58
C GLU A 82 5.39 -9.83 -7.75
N VAL A 83 6.34 -8.95 -8.09
CA VAL A 83 6.50 -7.65 -7.42
C VAL A 83 5.24 -6.79 -7.58
N VAL A 84 4.63 -6.73 -8.76
CA VAL A 84 3.40 -5.95 -9.02
C VAL A 84 2.24 -6.52 -8.19
N LYS A 85 2.01 -7.83 -8.22
CA LYS A 85 0.96 -8.47 -7.41
C LYS A 85 1.12 -8.22 -5.91
N MET A 86 2.35 -8.30 -5.39
CA MET A 86 2.63 -8.03 -3.98
C MET A 86 2.36 -6.56 -3.62
N VAL A 87 2.73 -5.62 -4.50
CA VAL A 87 2.44 -4.19 -4.31
C VAL A 87 0.95 -3.90 -4.37
N ASP A 88 0.21 -4.52 -5.29
CA ASP A 88 -1.25 -4.37 -5.39
C ASP A 88 -1.96 -4.89 -4.15
N ARG A 89 -1.56 -6.07 -3.65
CA ARG A 89 -2.10 -6.63 -2.39
C ARG A 89 -1.75 -5.75 -1.18
N MET A 90 -0.53 -5.23 -1.12
CA MET A 90 -0.11 -4.26 -0.09
C MET A 90 -0.97 -2.99 -0.14
N ASN A 91 -1.25 -2.48 -1.34
CA ASN A 91 -2.09 -1.30 -1.53
C ASN A 91 -3.54 -1.56 -1.08
N GLN A 92 -4.11 -2.72 -1.43
CA GLN A 92 -5.44 -3.11 -0.95
C GLN A 92 -5.51 -3.20 0.59
N LEU A 93 -4.47 -3.72 1.25
CA LEU A 93 -4.41 -3.75 2.71
C LEU A 93 -4.28 -2.35 3.30
N LYS A 94 -3.48 -1.46 2.69
CA LYS A 94 -3.37 -0.06 3.12
C LYS A 94 -4.69 0.70 2.99
N GLU A 95 -5.41 0.55 1.89
CA GLU A 95 -6.75 1.16 1.71
C GLU A 95 -7.78 0.64 2.72
N LYS A 96 -7.68 -0.62 3.13
CA LYS A 96 -8.53 -1.19 4.19
C LYS A 96 -8.18 -0.64 5.57
N GLN A 97 -6.91 -0.36 5.83
CA GLN A 97 -6.45 0.22 7.09
C GLN A 97 -6.84 1.69 7.20
N ASP A 98 -6.64 2.42 6.10
CA ASP A 98 -6.76 3.87 6.01
C ASP A 98 -7.21 4.20 4.57
N PRO A 99 -8.52 4.36 4.35
CA PRO A 99 -9.06 4.60 3.01
C PRO A 99 -8.49 5.93 2.46
N GLY A 100 -7.77 5.85 1.34
CA GLY A 100 -7.01 6.98 0.78
C GLY A 100 -5.49 6.88 0.91
N SER A 101 -4.94 5.95 1.70
CA SER A 101 -3.48 5.79 1.90
C SER A 101 -2.69 5.38 0.64
N THR A 102 -3.35 4.87 -0.40
CA THR A 102 -2.73 4.53 -1.69
C THR A 102 -3.00 5.56 -2.78
N LYS A 103 -3.81 6.61 -2.50
CA LYS A 103 -3.76 7.80 -3.33
C LYS A 103 -2.34 8.34 -3.21
N LYS A 104 -1.67 8.36 -4.35
CA LYS A 104 -0.30 8.75 -4.56
C LYS A 104 -0.11 10.23 -4.22
N GLU A 105 -0.11 10.59 -2.94
CA GLU A 105 0.62 11.75 -2.49
C GLU A 105 2.10 11.42 -2.54
N LYS A 106 2.79 12.35 -3.16
CA LYS A 106 4.08 12.20 -3.81
C LYS A 106 5.17 12.41 -2.76
N ASP A 107 5.17 11.65 -1.67
CA ASP A 107 6.06 11.92 -0.54
C ASP A 107 7.15 10.86 -0.39
N GLY A 108 8.30 11.15 -1.01
CA GLY A 108 9.45 10.25 -1.15
C GLY A 108 10.77 10.96 -0.83
N LYS A 109 10.93 11.33 0.44
CA LYS A 109 12.12 11.24 1.31
C LYS A 109 13.45 10.76 0.66
N LYS A 110 14.49 11.61 0.66
CA LYS A 110 15.83 11.26 1.22
C LYS A 110 16.76 12.47 1.42
N ASP A 111 17.42 12.47 2.58
CA ASP A 111 18.73 13.07 2.93
C ASP A 111 18.81 14.46 3.62
N SER A 112 18.76 14.40 4.95
CA SER A 112 19.73 14.96 5.91
C SER A 112 20.18 16.42 5.77
N LYS A 113 19.81 17.26 6.76
CA LYS A 113 20.87 17.81 7.63
C LYS A 113 20.52 18.18 9.08
N LYS A 114 19.27 18.18 9.52
CA LYS A 114 18.35 19.33 9.47
C LYS A 114 17.01 18.79 8.96
N LYS A 115 15.99 18.93 9.81
CA LYS A 115 14.55 18.66 9.57
C LYS A 115 14.19 17.19 9.40
N THR A 116 13.69 16.63 10.51
CA THR A 116 13.04 15.33 10.57
C THR A 116 11.67 15.45 9.90
N PRO A 117 11.33 14.59 8.93
CA PRO A 117 9.99 14.59 8.34
C PRO A 117 8.96 14.44 9.46
N LEU A 118 7.87 15.20 9.36
CA LEU A 118 6.78 15.18 10.35
C LEU A 118 6.43 13.74 10.70
N SER A 119 6.36 13.44 12.00
CA SER A 119 5.90 12.15 12.49
C SER A 119 4.49 11.84 11.97
N ALA A 120 4.08 10.57 11.97
CA ALA A 120 2.74 10.18 11.49
C ALA A 120 1.60 10.91 12.24
N GLU A 121 1.85 11.36 13.47
CA GLU A 121 0.94 12.22 14.22
C GLU A 121 0.96 13.66 13.71
N GLU A 122 2.14 14.25 13.51
CA GLU A 122 2.28 15.61 12.97
C GLU A 122 1.77 15.75 11.53
N GLN A 123 1.85 14.69 10.70
CA GLN A 123 1.24 14.67 9.37
C GLN A 123 -0.29 14.71 9.44
N LYS A 124 -0.88 13.98 10.39
CA LYS A 124 -2.32 14.06 10.66
C LYS A 124 -2.72 15.42 11.18
N GLU A 125 -1.91 16.01 12.08
CA GLU A 125 -2.13 17.38 12.56
C GLU A 125 -2.00 18.40 11.43
N PHE A 126 -1.04 18.25 10.52
CA PHE A 126 -0.89 19.11 9.37
C PHE A 126 -2.11 19.06 8.45
N ALA A 127 -2.57 17.85 8.09
CA ALA A 127 -3.76 17.66 7.27
C ALA A 127 -5.02 18.21 7.96
N LYS A 128 -5.15 17.99 9.27
CA LYS A 128 -6.26 18.54 10.05
C LYS A 128 -6.23 20.07 10.10
N LEU A 129 -5.08 20.65 10.39
CA LEU A 129 -4.88 22.10 10.48
C LEU A 129 -5.10 22.78 9.13
N GLN A 130 -4.70 22.15 8.02
CA GLN A 130 -5.00 22.64 6.68
C GLN A 130 -6.50 22.69 6.40
N ASN A 131 -7.24 21.63 6.74
CA ASN A 131 -8.69 21.61 6.62
C ASN A 131 -9.35 22.68 7.51
N GLU A 132 -8.87 22.85 8.75
CA GLU A 132 -9.36 23.89 9.68
C GLU A 132 -9.14 25.30 9.12
N VAL A 133 -7.96 25.59 8.54
CA VAL A 133 -7.66 26.88 7.88
C VAL A 133 -8.61 27.12 6.70
N GLU A 134 -8.86 26.13 5.86
CA GLU A 134 -9.75 26.27 4.70
C GLU A 134 -11.21 26.50 5.12
N LEU A 135 -11.69 25.73 6.10
CA LEU A 135 -13.03 25.91 6.67
C LEU A 135 -13.17 27.27 7.34
N TYR A 136 -12.15 27.72 8.07
CA TYR A 136 -12.17 29.03 8.71
C TYR A 136 -12.16 30.17 7.69
N LYS A 137 -11.35 30.08 6.63
CA LYS A 137 -11.38 31.03 5.49
C LYS A 137 -12.74 31.05 4.80
N ALA A 138 -13.36 29.89 4.59
CA ALA A 138 -14.69 29.79 4.01
C ALA A 138 -15.70 30.48 4.92
N LYS A 139 -15.69 30.18 6.22
CA LYS A 139 -16.55 30.79 7.24
C LYS A 139 -16.40 32.30 7.30
N LEU A 140 -15.17 32.82 7.31
CA LEU A 140 -14.90 34.25 7.26
C LEU A 140 -15.52 34.91 6.02
N LYS A 141 -15.47 34.27 4.85
CA LYS A 141 -16.08 34.79 3.63
C LYS A 141 -17.60 34.66 3.60
N THR A 142 -18.15 33.52 4.03
CA THR A 142 -19.57 33.19 3.87
C THR A 142 -20.44 33.66 5.01
N GLU A 143 -19.99 33.49 6.26
CA GLU A 143 -20.75 33.87 7.45
C GLU A 143 -20.45 35.29 7.89
N PHE A 144 -19.18 35.69 7.85
CA PHE A 144 -18.77 37.02 8.31
C PHE A 144 -18.65 38.05 7.19
N GLY A 145 -18.73 37.63 5.92
CA GLY A 145 -18.63 38.53 4.77
C GLY A 145 -17.27 39.22 4.64
N TYR A 146 -16.21 38.67 5.23
CA TYR A 146 -14.90 39.28 5.28
C TYR A 146 -14.32 39.44 3.87
N THR A 147 -13.75 40.62 3.62
CA THR A 147 -12.99 40.86 2.41
C THR A 147 -11.60 40.22 2.54
N ALA A 148 -10.87 40.11 1.43
CA ALA A 148 -9.49 39.61 1.46
C ALA A 148 -8.55 40.44 2.37
N LYS A 149 -8.90 41.70 2.65
CA LYS A 149 -8.16 42.55 3.60
C LYS A 149 -8.48 42.16 5.04
N ASP A 150 -9.75 41.92 5.35
CA ASP A 150 -10.20 41.54 6.70
C ASP A 150 -9.70 40.15 7.08
N MET A 151 -9.77 39.20 6.14
CA MET A 151 -9.16 37.88 6.34
C MET A 151 -7.65 37.95 6.61
N LYS A 152 -6.93 38.85 5.93
CA LYS A 152 -5.50 39.08 6.19
C LYS A 152 -5.24 39.87 7.46
N ALA A 153 -6.23 40.59 7.98
CA ALA A 153 -6.10 41.30 9.26
C ALA A 153 -6.37 40.34 10.43
N ASP A 154 -7.17 39.30 10.19
CA ASP A 154 -7.61 38.32 11.17
C ASP A 154 -6.43 37.64 11.91
N PRO A 155 -6.34 37.79 13.24
CA PRO A 155 -5.24 37.24 14.04
C PRO A 155 -5.30 35.71 14.15
N ASP A 156 -6.50 35.13 14.22
CA ASP A 156 -6.68 33.68 14.36
C ASP A 156 -6.28 32.97 13.06
N LEU A 157 -6.67 33.51 11.91
CA LEU A 157 -6.26 32.98 10.60
C LEU A 157 -4.74 33.02 10.45
N LYS A 158 -4.10 34.13 10.84
CA LYS A 158 -2.63 34.23 10.83
C LYS A 158 -1.98 33.21 11.74
N GLU A 159 -2.54 32.95 12.92
CA GLU A 159 -1.98 31.97 13.84
C GLU A 159 -2.10 30.54 13.28
N MET A 160 -3.27 30.19 12.73
CA MET A 160 -3.47 28.89 12.09
C MET A 160 -2.55 28.71 10.87
N GLU A 161 -2.42 29.72 10.02
CA GLU A 161 -1.49 29.71 8.88
C GLU A 161 -0.02 29.66 9.32
N ALA A 162 0.34 30.34 10.41
CA ALA A 162 1.69 30.30 10.96
C ALA A 162 2.04 28.93 11.55
N ARG A 163 1.08 28.27 12.22
CA ARG A 163 1.24 26.89 12.70
C ARG A 163 1.37 25.91 11.54
N LEU A 164 0.57 26.07 10.49
CA LEU A 164 0.66 25.27 9.27
C LEU A 164 2.03 25.46 8.61
N ALA A 165 2.47 26.70 8.43
CA ALA A 165 3.79 27.01 7.87
C ALA A 165 4.95 26.54 8.77
N ALA A 166 4.75 26.45 10.09
CA ALA A 166 5.76 25.92 11.01
C ALA A 166 5.92 24.40 10.87
N LEU A 167 4.81 23.68 10.70
CA LEU A 167 4.80 22.23 10.41
C LEU A 167 5.34 21.95 8.99
N GLU A 168 4.91 22.72 7.99
CA GLU A 168 5.45 22.64 6.62
C GLU A 168 6.96 22.89 6.61
N LYS A 169 7.42 23.89 7.35
CA LYS A 169 8.86 24.14 7.48
C LYS A 169 9.57 22.96 8.14
N ARG A 170 8.96 22.18 9.02
CA ARG A 170 9.59 21.04 9.71
C ARG A 170 9.55 19.76 8.90
N SER A 171 8.63 19.67 7.93
CA SER A 171 8.51 18.60 6.93
C SER A 171 9.78 18.47 6.10
#